data_AF-A0A6B8VRH3-F1
#
_entry.id   AF-A0A6B8VRH3-F1
#
_cell.length_a   1.000
_cell.length_b   1.000
_cell.length_c   1.000
_cell.angle_alpha   90.00
_cell.angle_beta   90.00
_cell.angle_gamma   90.00
#
_symmetry.space_group_name_H-M   'P 1'
#
loop_
_entity.id
_entity.type
_entity.pdbx_description
1 polymer ?
#
loop_
_entity_poly.entity_id
_entity_poly.type
_entity_poly.pdbx_seq_one_letter_code
_entity_poly.pdbx_strand_id
1 'polypeptide(L)'
;MDVSPEELSTALAALGRPEEAVSPDTVWGQTEIFYPERWTKRWPKDLPLPGFLKRPEPALSVSRQRLFEFGESMDTEEDAVNFYVAVCSWGAGIDAQQTYRCVQPLHQPGAPGKLLEGLKVASTGSADEGYFTFNNYSQARIKYLGPAFFTKLLYFAAGRPTPADTRHPLILDRRVAVALGWTKTSGWRTSEYSQYLDLVEKLHECWRPDLPTDVIEYTLFQAGRAPDAPSI
;
A
#
# COMPACT_ATOMS: atom_id res chain seq x y z
N MET A 1 -17.10 -13.09 6.43
CA MET A 1 -18.34 -12.67 7.15
C MET A 1 -19.35 -12.23 6.08
N ASP A 2 -20.65 -12.21 6.36
CA ASP A 2 -21.60 -11.64 5.40
C ASP A 2 -21.38 -10.13 5.31
N VAL A 3 -21.02 -9.65 4.12
CA VAL A 3 -20.85 -8.22 3.81
C VAL A 3 -22.21 -7.53 3.89
N SER A 4 -22.29 -6.39 4.59
CA SER A 4 -23.56 -5.67 4.72
C SER A 4 -24.04 -5.18 3.34
N PRO A 5 -25.35 -5.32 3.00
CA PRO A 5 -25.90 -4.76 1.77
C PRO A 5 -25.69 -3.24 1.64
N GLU A 6 -25.68 -2.52 2.77
CA GLU A 6 -25.44 -1.08 2.81
C GLU A 6 -23.99 -0.72 2.47
N GLU A 7 -23.03 -1.48 3.02
CA GLU A 7 -21.59 -1.31 2.72
C GLU A 7 -21.32 -1.61 1.24
N LEU A 8 -21.90 -2.69 0.72
CA LEU A 8 -21.79 -3.06 -0.68
C LEU A 8 -22.37 -1.97 -1.60
N SER A 9 -23.55 -1.45 -1.27
CA SER A 9 -24.19 -0.39 -2.05
C SER A 9 -23.39 0.91 -2.04
N THR A 10 -22.82 1.28 -0.89
CA THR A 10 -21.96 2.47 -0.76
C THR A 10 -20.70 2.33 -1.59
N ALA A 11 -20.04 1.17 -1.52
CA ALA A 11 -18.83 0.92 -2.29
C ALA A 11 -19.12 0.87 -3.80
N LEU A 12 -20.21 0.24 -4.25
CA LEU A 12 -20.64 0.26 -5.66
C LEU A 12 -20.89 1.69 -6.16
N ALA A 13 -21.51 2.54 -5.35
CA ALA A 13 -21.71 3.94 -5.71
C ALA A 13 -20.37 4.70 -5.89
N ALA A 14 -19.36 4.40 -5.05
CA ALA A 14 -18.02 4.96 -5.19
C ALA A 14 -17.26 4.44 -6.41
N LEU A 15 -17.51 3.19 -6.83
CA LEU A 15 -16.91 2.61 -8.04
C LEU A 15 -17.51 3.17 -9.34
N GLY A 16 -18.76 3.59 -9.31
CA GLY A 16 -19.45 4.08 -10.50
C GLY A 16 -19.79 2.95 -11.48
N ARG A 17 -19.94 3.29 -12.76
CA ARG A 17 -20.44 2.34 -13.77
C ARG A 17 -19.31 1.38 -14.22
N PRO A 18 -19.56 0.06 -14.35
CA PRO A 18 -18.54 -0.91 -14.75
C PRO A 18 -17.80 -0.58 -16.07
N GLU A 19 -18.50 0.03 -17.03
CA GLU A 19 -17.93 0.43 -18.33
C GLU A 19 -16.93 1.61 -18.23
N GLU A 20 -16.94 2.34 -17.11
CA GLU A 20 -16.01 3.45 -16.83
C GLU A 20 -14.78 3.00 -16.03
N ALA A 21 -14.69 1.72 -15.67
CA ALA A 21 -13.55 1.19 -14.94
C ALA A 21 -12.25 1.39 -15.73
N VAL A 22 -11.21 1.87 -15.04
CA VAL A 22 -9.89 2.07 -15.63
C VAL A 22 -9.24 0.74 -16.01
N SER A 23 -8.32 0.77 -16.97
CA SER A 23 -7.54 -0.41 -17.32
C SER A 23 -6.51 -0.77 -16.23
N PRO A 24 -6.11 -2.05 -16.12
CA PRO A 24 -5.00 -2.45 -15.25
C PRO A 24 -3.70 -1.67 -15.55
N ASP A 25 -3.42 -1.37 -16.81
CA ASP A 25 -2.26 -0.55 -17.20
C ASP A 25 -2.31 0.86 -16.60
N THR A 26 -3.50 1.44 -16.44
CA THR A 26 -3.66 2.74 -15.76
C THR A 26 -3.31 2.63 -14.29
N VAL A 27 -3.75 1.56 -13.63
CA VAL A 27 -3.44 1.29 -12.22
C VAL A 27 -1.94 1.09 -12.05
N TRP A 28 -1.33 0.18 -12.81
CA TRP A 28 0.09 -0.15 -12.69
C TRP A 28 1.01 0.99 -13.15
N GLY A 29 0.54 1.84 -14.05
CA GLY A 29 1.21 3.06 -14.49
C GLY A 29 1.18 4.20 -13.46
N GLN A 30 0.39 4.10 -12.38
CA GLN A 30 0.30 5.13 -11.34
C GLN A 30 1.69 5.43 -10.77
N THR A 31 2.14 6.66 -11.01
CA THR A 31 3.49 7.13 -10.69
C THR A 31 3.41 8.27 -9.69
N GLU A 32 4.33 8.27 -8.72
CA GLU A 32 4.44 9.32 -7.73
C GLU A 32 5.86 9.91 -7.74
N ILE A 33 5.95 11.24 -7.58
CA ILE A 33 7.21 11.97 -7.47
C ILE A 33 7.57 12.08 -5.99
N PHE A 34 8.85 11.92 -5.68
CA PHE A 34 9.39 12.12 -4.33
C PHE A 34 10.75 12.82 -4.38
N TYR A 35 11.18 13.36 -3.24
CA TYR A 35 12.45 14.09 -3.11
C TYR A 35 13.46 13.27 -2.28
N PRO A 36 14.56 12.76 -2.86
CA PRO A 36 15.57 11.99 -2.14
C PRO A 36 16.13 12.73 -0.91
N GLU A 37 16.30 14.04 -1.01
CA GLU A 37 16.83 14.89 0.06
C GLU A 37 16.02 14.77 1.37
N ARG A 38 14.71 14.51 1.28
CA ARG A 38 13.84 14.39 2.46
C ARG A 38 14.09 13.12 3.26
N TRP A 39 14.55 12.07 2.58
CA TRP A 39 15.02 10.83 3.19
C TRP A 39 16.43 11.02 3.77
N THR A 40 17.37 11.49 2.94
CA THR A 40 18.79 11.56 3.32
C THR A 40 19.05 12.47 4.52
N LYS A 41 18.30 13.57 4.67
CA LYS A 41 18.39 14.49 5.82
C LYS A 41 18.18 13.83 7.19
N ARG A 42 17.48 12.69 7.23
CA ARG A 42 17.07 12.03 8.48
C ARG A 42 17.43 10.55 8.47
N TRP A 43 18.31 10.13 7.57
CA TRP A 43 18.65 8.72 7.41
C TRP A 43 19.38 8.18 8.66
N PRO A 44 19.07 6.96 9.14
CA PRO A 44 19.82 6.33 10.23
C PRO A 44 21.30 6.18 9.86
N LYS A 45 22.20 6.57 10.77
CA LYS A 45 23.65 6.61 10.49
C LYS A 45 24.28 5.22 10.28
N ASP A 46 23.61 4.20 10.82
CA ASP A 46 24.00 2.80 10.88
C ASP A 46 23.44 1.96 9.73
N LEU A 47 22.58 2.54 8.87
CA LEU A 47 22.04 1.85 7.70
C LEU A 47 22.71 2.31 6.41
N PRO A 48 23.06 1.40 5.48
CA PRO A 48 23.49 1.79 4.15
C PRO A 48 22.37 2.55 3.44
N LEU A 49 22.73 3.65 2.77
CA LEU A 49 21.77 4.44 2.01
C LEU A 49 21.41 3.72 0.69
N PRO A 50 20.11 3.52 0.37
CA PRO A 50 19.66 2.97 -0.91
C PRO A 50 20.31 3.67 -2.10
N GLY A 51 20.73 2.90 -3.11
CA GLY A 51 21.44 3.43 -4.27
C GLY A 51 20.68 4.54 -5.00
N PHE A 52 19.36 4.39 -5.14
CA PHE A 52 18.52 5.40 -5.78
C PHE A 52 18.42 6.71 -4.99
N LEU A 53 18.69 6.73 -3.69
CA LEU A 53 18.73 7.97 -2.89
C LEU A 53 20.06 8.73 -3.03
N LYS A 54 21.11 8.10 -3.59
CA LYS A 54 22.42 8.74 -3.88
C LYS A 54 22.42 9.51 -5.20
N ARG A 55 21.36 9.34 -5.98
CA ARG A 55 21.17 9.99 -7.27
C ARG A 55 21.19 11.53 -7.12
N PRO A 56 21.84 12.26 -8.05
CA PRO A 56 21.98 13.71 -7.96
C PRO A 56 20.68 14.46 -8.28
N GLU A 57 19.69 13.80 -8.90
CA GLU A 57 18.45 14.44 -9.29
C GLU A 57 17.66 14.92 -8.05
N PRO A 58 17.16 16.18 -8.06
CA PRO A 58 16.47 16.74 -6.91
C PRO A 58 15.14 16.04 -6.63
N ALA A 59 14.52 15.46 -7.66
CA ALA A 59 13.29 14.70 -7.58
C ALA A 59 13.43 13.41 -8.41
N LEU A 60 12.83 12.34 -7.91
CA LEU A 60 12.71 11.06 -8.59
C LEU A 60 11.25 10.66 -8.66
N SER A 61 10.94 9.69 -9.50
CA SER A 61 9.61 9.07 -9.56
C SER A 61 9.69 7.56 -9.55
N VAL A 62 8.61 6.92 -9.11
CA VAL A 62 8.46 5.47 -9.13
C VAL A 62 7.01 5.13 -9.42
N SER A 63 6.77 4.09 -10.23
CA SER A 63 5.43 3.60 -10.57
C SER A 63 5.09 2.34 -9.77
N ARG A 64 3.79 2.00 -9.66
CA ARG A 64 3.35 0.70 -9.12
C ARG A 64 4.03 -0.47 -9.85
N GLN A 65 4.12 -0.40 -11.17
CA GLN A 65 4.82 -1.39 -11.99
C GLN A 65 6.25 -1.64 -11.49
N ARG A 66 7.00 -0.56 -11.24
CA ARG A 66 8.38 -0.65 -10.76
C ARG A 66 8.47 -1.19 -9.33
N LEU A 67 7.47 -0.92 -8.49
CA LEU A 67 7.42 -1.45 -7.12
C LEU A 67 7.15 -2.97 -7.10
N PHE A 68 6.33 -3.48 -8.02
CA PHE A 68 6.20 -4.93 -8.20
C PHE A 68 7.53 -5.58 -8.61
N GLU A 69 8.27 -4.98 -9.53
CA GLU A 69 9.60 -5.48 -9.94
C GLU A 69 10.59 -5.48 -8.76
N PHE A 70 10.50 -4.52 -7.83
CA PHE A 70 11.29 -4.56 -6.60
C PHE A 70 10.84 -5.65 -5.62
N GLY A 71 9.55 -6.01 -5.62
CA GLY A 71 8.99 -7.05 -4.75
C GLY A 71 9.34 -8.48 -5.17
N GLU A 72 9.73 -8.70 -6.43
CA GLU A 72 10.10 -10.02 -6.97
C GLU A 72 11.41 -10.59 -6.39
N SER A 73 12.32 -9.72 -5.91
CA SER A 73 13.65 -10.12 -5.42
C SER A 73 13.94 -9.48 -4.06
N MET A 74 13.67 -10.23 -2.99
CA MET A 74 13.74 -9.74 -1.61
C MET A 74 14.40 -10.76 -0.67
N ASP A 75 15.70 -10.99 -0.89
CA ASP A 75 16.44 -12.06 -0.20
C ASP A 75 17.21 -11.57 1.02
N THR A 76 17.63 -10.29 1.01
CA THR A 76 18.49 -9.70 2.03
C THR A 76 17.83 -8.56 2.80
N GLU A 77 18.39 -8.21 3.95
CA GLU A 77 17.98 -7.04 4.74
C GLU A 77 18.14 -5.73 3.95
N GLU A 78 19.15 -5.64 3.09
CA GLU A 78 19.37 -4.48 2.23
C GLU A 78 18.26 -4.36 1.17
N ASP A 79 17.87 -5.46 0.55
CA ASP A 79 16.75 -5.49 -0.40
C ASP A 79 15.45 -5.06 0.27
N ALA A 80 15.21 -5.53 1.49
CA ALA A 80 14.02 -5.16 2.25
C ALA A 80 13.96 -3.67 2.60
N VAL A 81 15.09 -3.06 2.96
CA VAL A 81 15.18 -1.61 3.19
C VAL A 81 15.00 -0.84 1.88
N ASN A 82 15.61 -1.29 0.78
CA ASN A 82 15.46 -0.67 -0.53
C ASN A 82 14.00 -0.68 -1.01
N PHE A 83 13.34 -1.83 -0.92
CA PHE A 83 11.92 -2.00 -1.23
C PHE A 83 11.04 -1.12 -0.33
N TYR A 84 11.27 -1.16 0.98
CA TYR A 84 10.54 -0.34 1.95
C TYR A 84 10.58 1.15 1.59
N VAL A 85 11.78 1.67 1.31
CA VAL A 85 11.97 3.08 0.97
C VAL A 85 11.31 3.41 -0.36
N ALA A 86 11.40 2.54 -1.37
CA ALA A 86 10.74 2.76 -2.66
C ALA A 86 9.21 2.84 -2.50
N VAL A 87 8.60 1.88 -1.81
CA VAL A 87 7.14 1.84 -1.56
C VAL A 87 6.69 3.03 -0.71
N CYS A 88 7.43 3.37 0.34
CA CYS A 88 7.08 4.52 1.18
C CYS A 88 7.31 5.86 0.47
N SER A 89 8.28 5.95 -0.44
CA SER A 89 8.49 7.14 -1.27
C SER A 89 7.31 7.35 -2.22
N TRP A 90 6.80 6.27 -2.81
CA TRP A 90 5.59 6.30 -3.61
C TRP A 90 4.37 6.73 -2.77
N GLY A 91 4.15 6.07 -1.63
CA GLY A 91 2.98 6.35 -0.78
C GLY A 91 2.98 7.73 -0.12
N ALA A 92 4.17 8.30 0.16
CA ALA A 92 4.31 9.65 0.72
C ALA A 92 4.35 10.75 -0.35
N GLY A 93 4.82 10.42 -1.56
CA GLY A 93 5.02 11.35 -2.66
C GLY A 93 5.82 12.59 -2.24
N ILE A 94 5.25 13.76 -2.52
CA ILE A 94 5.84 15.07 -2.22
C ILE A 94 5.46 15.63 -0.84
N ASP A 95 4.95 14.83 0.10
CA ASP A 95 4.63 15.29 1.46
C ASP A 95 5.81 15.07 2.44
N ALA A 96 6.34 16.17 2.99
CA ALA A 96 7.53 16.11 3.84
C ALA A 96 7.25 15.50 5.23
N GLN A 97 6.04 15.69 5.75
CA GLN A 97 5.62 15.12 7.02
C GLN A 97 5.42 13.61 6.88
N GLN A 98 4.86 13.15 5.77
CA GLN A 98 4.71 11.72 5.49
C GLN A 98 6.06 11.05 5.27
N THR A 99 6.97 11.66 4.49
CA THR A 99 8.36 11.13 4.39
C THR A 99 9.02 11.04 5.76
N TYR A 100 8.90 12.07 6.60
CA TYR A 100 9.43 12.04 7.97
C TYR A 100 8.88 10.85 8.77
N ARG A 101 7.57 10.60 8.71
CA ARG A 101 6.94 9.45 9.38
C ARG A 101 7.43 8.11 8.83
N CYS A 102 7.67 8.00 7.53
CA CYS A 102 8.21 6.80 6.90
C CYS A 102 9.69 6.54 7.24
N VAL A 103 10.45 7.56 7.63
CA VAL A 103 11.83 7.38 8.08
C VAL A 103 11.90 6.88 9.53
N GLN A 104 10.87 7.12 10.35
CA GLN A 104 10.86 6.74 11.77
C GLN A 104 11.00 5.23 12.03
N PRO A 105 10.31 4.33 11.29
CA PRO A 105 10.48 2.88 11.43
C PRO A 105 11.92 2.40 11.31
N LEU A 106 12.72 3.00 10.43
CA LEU A 106 14.10 2.60 10.16
C LEU A 106 15.07 2.90 11.32
N HIS A 107 14.68 3.74 12.28
CA HIS A 107 15.47 4.01 13.49
C HIS A 107 15.25 2.96 14.60
N GLN A 108 14.34 2.00 14.40
CA GLN A 108 14.12 0.94 15.37
C GLN A 108 15.26 -0.10 15.28
N PRO A 109 15.77 -0.60 16.42
CA PRO A 109 16.73 -1.70 16.41
C PRO A 109 16.18 -2.91 15.65
N GLY A 110 17.00 -3.46 14.76
CA GLY A 110 16.64 -4.62 13.94
C GLY A 110 15.58 -4.37 12.87
N ALA A 111 15.26 -3.09 12.54
CA ALA A 111 14.26 -2.78 11.52
C ALA A 111 14.50 -3.50 10.18
N PRO A 112 15.74 -3.60 9.63
CA PRO A 112 15.96 -4.33 8.38
C PRO A 112 15.57 -5.81 8.43
N GLY A 113 15.99 -6.54 9.47
CA GLY A 113 15.61 -7.95 9.66
C GLY A 113 14.10 -8.14 9.85
N LYS A 114 13.45 -7.25 10.59
CA LYS A 114 11.99 -7.26 10.78
C LYS A 114 11.23 -6.99 9.48
N LEU A 115 11.72 -6.06 8.66
CA LEU A 115 11.15 -5.81 7.33
C LEU A 115 11.28 -7.07 6.48
N LEU A 116 12.47 -7.66 6.41
CA LEU A 116 12.71 -8.88 5.63
C LEU A 116 11.79 -10.03 6.05
N GLU A 117 11.65 -10.27 7.35
CA GLU A 117 10.77 -11.31 7.88
C GLU A 117 9.31 -11.08 7.49
N GLY A 118 8.78 -9.87 7.74
CA GLY A 118 7.39 -9.55 7.42
C GLY A 118 7.11 -9.58 5.91
N LEU A 119 8.08 -9.20 5.10
CA LEU A 119 7.95 -9.19 3.64
C LEU A 119 8.02 -10.60 3.04
N LYS A 120 8.78 -11.53 3.64
CA LYS A 120 8.75 -12.95 3.28
C LYS A 120 7.39 -13.59 3.58
N VAL A 121 6.77 -13.22 4.70
CA VAL A 121 5.39 -13.65 5.00
C VAL A 121 4.41 -13.05 3.99
N ALA A 122 4.57 -11.76 3.66
CA ALA A 122 3.70 -11.11 2.68
C ALA A 122 3.78 -11.71 1.27
N SER A 123 4.95 -12.18 0.84
CA SER A 123 5.14 -12.73 -0.51
C SER A 123 4.68 -14.17 -0.68
N THR A 124 4.49 -14.92 0.42
CA THR A 124 4.17 -16.36 0.36
C THR A 124 2.91 -16.75 1.13
N GLY A 125 2.47 -15.94 2.08
CA GLY A 125 1.30 -16.18 2.91
C GLY A 125 0.05 -15.47 2.39
N SER A 126 -1.03 -15.62 3.15
CA SER A 126 -2.27 -14.89 2.92
C SER A 126 -2.16 -13.41 3.29
N ALA A 127 -3.07 -12.59 2.75
CA ALA A 127 -3.17 -11.18 3.09
C ALA A 127 -3.37 -10.95 4.61
N ASP A 128 -4.15 -11.80 5.27
CA ASP A 128 -4.41 -11.76 6.71
C ASP A 128 -3.14 -12.06 7.53
N GLU A 129 -2.36 -13.06 7.13
CA GLU A 129 -1.10 -13.43 7.77
C GLU A 129 -0.08 -12.30 7.65
N GLY A 130 0.06 -11.70 6.46
CA GLY A 130 0.91 -10.53 6.25
C GLY A 130 0.48 -9.34 7.12
N TYR A 131 -0.82 -9.04 7.16
CA TYR A 131 -1.35 -7.96 7.99
C TYR A 131 -1.11 -8.21 9.47
N PHE A 132 -1.45 -9.41 9.96
CA PHE A 132 -1.22 -9.81 11.35
C PHE A 132 0.26 -9.66 11.72
N THR A 133 1.15 -10.09 10.83
CA THR A 133 2.60 -10.05 11.02
C THR A 133 3.13 -8.63 11.22
N PHE A 134 2.62 -7.62 10.51
CA PHE A 134 3.06 -6.23 10.75
C PHE A 134 2.29 -5.52 11.88
N ASN A 135 1.03 -5.89 12.12
CA ASN A 135 0.13 -5.16 13.01
C ASN A 135 0.21 -5.61 14.48
N ASN A 136 0.31 -6.92 14.72
CA ASN A 136 0.20 -7.52 16.04
C ASN A 136 1.57 -7.64 16.71
N TYR A 137 1.63 -8.00 18.00
CA TYR A 137 2.89 -8.15 18.75
C TYR A 137 3.67 -9.40 18.26
N SER A 138 4.27 -9.27 17.09
CA SER A 138 5.04 -10.29 16.37
C SER A 138 6.53 -9.89 16.31
N GLN A 139 7.37 -10.76 15.75
CA GLN A 139 8.78 -10.47 15.50
C GLN A 139 8.96 -9.33 14.47
N ALA A 140 8.14 -9.30 13.41
CA ALA A 140 8.19 -8.30 12.35
C ALA A 140 7.56 -6.94 12.69
N ARG A 141 6.92 -6.77 13.86
CA ARG A 141 6.32 -5.48 14.23
C ARG A 141 7.37 -4.39 14.40
N ILE A 142 7.18 -3.28 13.69
CA ILE A 142 8.02 -2.09 13.76
C ILE A 142 7.19 -0.91 14.26
N LYS A 143 7.69 -0.22 15.29
CA LYS A 143 7.01 0.97 15.83
C LYS A 143 6.95 2.07 14.77
N TYR A 144 5.84 2.80 14.74
CA TYR A 144 5.53 3.88 13.79
C TYR A 144 5.25 3.45 12.34
N LEU A 145 5.39 2.16 12.01
CA LEU A 145 4.92 1.63 10.73
C LEU A 145 3.42 1.32 10.83
N GLY A 146 2.60 2.27 10.38
CA GLY A 146 1.14 2.15 10.46
C GLY A 146 0.53 1.34 9.31
N PRO A 147 -0.73 0.87 9.46
CA PRO A 147 -1.43 0.05 8.46
C PRO A 147 -1.44 0.60 7.05
N ALA A 148 -1.74 1.88 6.88
CA ALA A 148 -1.80 2.50 5.56
C ALA A 148 -0.51 2.40 4.74
N PHE A 149 0.65 2.23 5.40
CA PHE A 149 1.93 2.03 4.74
C PHE A 149 2.32 0.56 4.65
N PHE A 150 2.13 -0.24 5.70
CA PHE A 150 2.49 -1.65 5.57
C PHE A 150 1.54 -2.41 4.64
N THR A 151 0.27 -2.03 4.46
CA THR A 151 -0.59 -2.68 3.43
C THR A 151 -0.08 -2.40 2.02
N LYS A 152 0.61 -1.27 1.79
CA LYS A 152 1.31 -1.01 0.52
C LYS A 152 2.47 -1.98 0.34
N LEU A 153 3.24 -2.23 1.40
CA LEU A 153 4.29 -3.25 1.39
C LEU A 153 3.73 -4.64 1.07
N LEU A 154 2.61 -5.04 1.72
CA LEU A 154 1.95 -6.32 1.48
C LEU A 154 1.55 -6.48 0.02
N TYR A 155 0.86 -5.47 -0.52
CA TYR A 155 0.38 -5.46 -1.91
C TYR A 155 1.52 -5.64 -2.92
N PHE A 156 2.59 -4.85 -2.81
CA PHE A 156 3.69 -4.96 -3.77
C PHE A 156 4.55 -6.22 -3.58
N ALA A 157 4.67 -6.74 -2.36
CA ALA A 157 5.45 -7.95 -2.07
C ALA A 157 4.74 -9.24 -2.52
N ALA A 158 3.40 -9.23 -2.61
CA ALA A 158 2.61 -10.36 -3.06
C ALA A 158 2.61 -10.55 -4.59
N GLY A 159 3.30 -9.69 -5.34
CA GLY A 159 3.34 -9.72 -6.80
C GLY A 159 2.09 -9.09 -7.44
N ARG A 160 2.01 -9.11 -8.77
CA ARG A 160 0.88 -8.49 -9.50
C ARG A 160 -0.37 -9.37 -9.39
N PRO A 161 -1.54 -8.80 -9.03
CA PRO A 161 -2.78 -9.57 -9.01
C PRO A 161 -3.25 -9.91 -10.42
N THR A 162 -3.84 -11.09 -10.56
CA THR A 162 -4.62 -11.51 -11.72
C THR A 162 -6.12 -11.44 -11.39
N PRO A 163 -7.03 -11.50 -12.39
CA PRO A 163 -8.47 -11.57 -12.12
C PRO A 163 -8.91 -12.79 -11.28
N ALA A 164 -8.08 -13.84 -11.20
CA ALA A 164 -8.36 -15.00 -10.35
C ALA A 164 -8.03 -14.76 -8.87
N ASP A 165 -7.22 -13.74 -8.56
CA ASP A 165 -6.73 -13.46 -7.21
C ASP A 165 -7.71 -12.56 -6.43
N THR A 166 -8.89 -13.09 -6.13
CA THR A 166 -10.00 -12.33 -5.52
C THR A 166 -9.71 -11.82 -4.10
N ARG A 167 -8.75 -12.45 -3.41
CA ARG A 167 -8.26 -12.06 -2.06
C ARG A 167 -6.79 -11.63 -2.03
N HIS A 168 -6.27 -11.10 -3.14
CA HIS A 168 -4.93 -10.50 -3.15
C HIS A 168 -4.79 -9.41 -2.06
N PRO A 169 -3.64 -9.25 -1.38
CA PRO A 169 -3.47 -8.16 -0.42
C PRO A 169 -3.64 -6.80 -1.10
N LEU A 170 -4.55 -5.95 -0.61
CA LEU A 170 -4.82 -4.64 -1.20
C LEU A 170 -4.44 -3.51 -0.25
N ILE A 171 -4.21 -2.34 -0.82
CA ILE A 171 -3.91 -1.16 -0.03
C ILE A 171 -5.18 -0.71 0.69
N LEU A 172 -5.11 -0.54 2.01
CA LEU A 172 -6.14 0.12 2.80
C LEU A 172 -5.55 1.37 3.43
N ASP A 173 -5.91 2.54 2.90
CA ASP A 173 -5.55 3.82 3.48
C ASP A 173 -6.76 4.71 3.73
N ARG A 174 -6.51 5.93 4.21
CA ARG A 174 -7.58 6.87 4.57
C ARG A 174 -8.52 7.14 3.40
N ARG A 175 -8.03 7.21 2.15
CA ARG A 175 -8.87 7.54 0.99
C ARG A 175 -9.80 6.36 0.68
N VAL A 176 -9.25 5.15 0.63
CA VAL A 176 -10.03 3.93 0.45
C VAL A 176 -11.10 3.82 1.54
N ALA A 177 -10.72 3.96 2.82
CA ALA A 177 -11.68 3.88 3.92
C ALA A 177 -12.78 4.96 3.84
N VAL A 178 -12.43 6.19 3.44
CA VAL A 178 -13.42 7.26 3.24
C VAL A 178 -14.38 6.94 2.08
N ALA A 179 -13.88 6.43 0.96
CA ALA A 179 -14.71 6.04 -0.18
C ALA A 179 -15.67 4.89 0.17
N LEU A 180 -15.25 3.98 1.05
CA LEU A 180 -16.09 2.92 1.61
C LEU A 180 -17.10 3.41 2.67
N GLY A 181 -17.08 4.70 3.03
CA GLY A 181 -17.94 5.27 4.07
C GLY A 181 -17.56 4.89 5.50
N TRP A 182 -16.36 4.35 5.72
CA TRP A 182 -15.93 3.91 7.04
C TRP A 182 -15.64 5.09 7.98
N THR A 183 -16.21 5.05 9.18
CA THR A 183 -15.90 6.05 10.22
C THR A 183 -14.44 5.95 10.68
N LYS A 184 -13.89 4.73 10.74
CA LYS A 184 -12.50 4.50 11.12
C LYS A 184 -11.60 4.60 9.90
N THR A 185 -10.79 5.66 9.85
CA THR A 185 -9.91 5.94 8.70
C THR A 185 -8.43 5.61 8.93
N SER A 186 -8.08 4.93 10.04
CA SER A 186 -6.71 4.48 10.33
C SER A 186 -6.68 3.44 11.46
N GLY A 187 -5.55 2.75 11.62
CA GLY A 187 -5.30 1.88 12.78
C GLY A 187 -6.19 0.63 12.82
N TRP A 188 -6.49 0.05 11.65
CA TRP A 188 -7.34 -1.12 11.53
C TRP A 188 -6.70 -2.36 12.19
N ARG A 189 -7.52 -3.26 12.69
CA ARG A 189 -7.17 -4.59 13.18
C ARG A 189 -7.13 -5.54 11.98
N THR A 190 -6.48 -6.70 12.16
CA THR A 190 -6.48 -7.76 11.13
C THR A 190 -7.89 -8.15 10.70
N SER A 191 -8.84 -8.23 11.65
CA SER A 191 -10.24 -8.55 11.33
C SER A 191 -10.91 -7.49 10.46
N GLU A 192 -10.62 -6.20 10.69
CA GLU A 192 -11.15 -5.10 9.89
C GLU A 192 -10.51 -5.09 8.48
N TYR A 193 -9.22 -5.41 8.38
CA TYR A 193 -8.57 -5.59 7.07
C TYR A 193 -9.13 -6.79 6.31
N SER A 194 -9.42 -7.90 7.00
CA SER A 194 -10.08 -9.07 6.40
C SER A 194 -11.47 -8.72 5.87
N GLN A 195 -12.25 -7.94 6.63
CA GLN A 195 -13.56 -7.43 6.19
C GLN A 195 -13.46 -6.56 4.93
N TYR A 196 -12.41 -5.73 4.84
CA TYR A 196 -12.14 -4.97 3.62
C TYR A 196 -11.94 -5.89 2.40
N LEU A 197 -11.15 -6.97 2.54
CA LEU A 197 -10.93 -7.92 1.45
C LEU A 197 -12.18 -8.73 1.11
N ASP A 198 -12.99 -9.15 2.11
CA ASP A 198 -14.30 -9.79 1.90
C ASP A 198 -15.22 -8.88 1.06
N LEU A 199 -15.24 -7.58 1.35
CA LEU A 199 -16.02 -6.59 0.59
C LEU A 199 -15.50 -6.44 -0.85
N VAL A 200 -14.18 -6.34 -1.05
CA VAL A 200 -13.60 -6.23 -2.40
C VAL A 200 -13.86 -7.48 -3.23
N GLU A 201 -13.77 -8.67 -2.64
CA GLU A 201 -14.13 -9.92 -3.32
C GLU A 201 -15.58 -9.90 -3.82
N LYS A 202 -16.52 -9.43 -2.98
CA LYS A 202 -17.92 -9.28 -3.39
C LYS A 202 -18.13 -8.22 -4.46
N LEU A 203 -17.40 -7.11 -4.40
CA LEU A 203 -17.44 -6.07 -5.44
C LEU A 203 -16.88 -6.60 -6.76
N HIS A 204 -15.82 -7.40 -6.73
CA HIS A 204 -15.24 -8.03 -7.91
C HIS A 204 -16.24 -8.95 -8.60
N GLU A 205 -16.96 -9.79 -7.86
CA GLU A 205 -18.00 -10.68 -8.40
C GLU A 205 -19.10 -9.93 -9.18
N CYS A 206 -19.51 -8.75 -8.73
CA CYS A 206 -20.68 -8.05 -9.27
C CYS A 206 -20.38 -6.82 -10.15
N TRP A 207 -19.17 -6.26 -10.10
CA TRP A 207 -18.80 -5.06 -10.84
C TRP A 207 -17.97 -5.36 -12.09
N ARG A 208 -16.78 -5.95 -11.93
CA ARG A 208 -15.84 -6.26 -13.02
C ARG A 208 -15.02 -7.52 -12.70
N PRO A 209 -15.61 -8.74 -12.78
CA PRO A 209 -14.92 -9.99 -12.47
C PRO A 209 -13.83 -10.38 -13.49
N ASP A 210 -13.76 -9.64 -14.60
CA ASP A 210 -12.74 -9.80 -15.64
C ASP A 210 -11.46 -8.98 -15.37
N LEU A 211 -11.47 -8.09 -14.36
CA LEU A 211 -10.35 -7.22 -14.02
C LEU A 211 -9.75 -7.60 -12.66
N PRO A 212 -8.43 -7.40 -12.45
CA PRO A 212 -7.83 -7.61 -11.14
C PRO A 212 -8.44 -6.71 -10.05
N THR A 213 -8.44 -7.20 -8.82
CA THR A 213 -9.05 -6.51 -7.66
C THR A 213 -8.37 -5.18 -7.29
N ASP A 214 -7.13 -4.94 -7.74
CA ASP A 214 -6.46 -3.65 -7.53
C ASP A 214 -7.03 -2.51 -8.38
N VAL A 215 -7.84 -2.81 -9.40
CA VAL A 215 -8.67 -1.81 -10.10
C VAL A 215 -9.76 -1.24 -9.17
N ILE A 216 -10.34 -2.09 -8.32
CA ILE A 216 -11.33 -1.68 -7.32
C ILE A 216 -10.65 -0.80 -6.26
N GLU A 217 -9.52 -1.24 -5.71
CA GLU A 217 -8.73 -0.44 -4.75
C GLU A 217 -8.36 0.93 -5.33
N TYR A 218 -7.84 0.98 -6.55
CA TYR A 218 -7.46 2.22 -7.20
C TYR A 218 -8.65 3.15 -7.40
N THR A 219 -9.79 2.62 -7.85
CA THR A 219 -11.01 3.41 -8.05
C THR A 219 -11.51 4.00 -6.73
N LEU A 220 -11.50 3.22 -5.65
CA LEU A 220 -11.83 3.69 -4.30
C LEU A 220 -10.85 4.76 -3.81
N PHE A 221 -9.54 4.56 -4.04
CA PHE A 221 -8.52 5.55 -3.69
C PHE A 221 -8.75 6.90 -4.41
N GLN A 222 -9.15 6.85 -5.68
CA GLN A 222 -9.47 8.04 -6.47
C GLN A 222 -10.76 8.72 -5.98
N ALA A 223 -11.82 7.95 -5.72
CA ALA A 223 -13.09 8.46 -5.19
C ALA A 223 -12.93 9.08 -3.78
N GLY A 224 -12.00 8.56 -2.98
CA GLY A 224 -11.67 9.07 -1.64
C GLY A 224 -10.77 10.31 -1.63
N ARG A 225 -10.34 10.82 -2.80
CA ARG A 225 -9.77 12.17 -2.87
C ARG A 225 -10.91 13.14 -2.57
N ALA A 226 -10.72 14.02 -1.59
CA ALA A 226 -11.65 15.14 -1.42
C ALA A 226 -11.77 15.85 -2.77
N PRO A 227 -12.99 16.25 -3.20
CA PRO A 227 -13.10 17.12 -4.36
C PRO A 227 -12.19 18.32 -4.11
N ASP A 228 -11.40 18.69 -5.12
CA ASP A 228 -10.54 19.88 -5.04
C ASP A 228 -11.38 21.00 -4.45
N ALA A 229 -10.98 21.52 -3.29
CA ALA A 229 -11.62 22.70 -2.74
C ALA A 229 -11.59 23.74 -3.87
N PRO A 230 -12.74 24.36 -4.21
CA PRO A 230 -12.80 25.24 -5.36
C PRO A 230 -11.67 26.27 -5.26
N SER A 231 -10.87 26.37 -6.33
CA SER A 231 -9.93 27.47 -6.47
C SER A 231 -10.71 28.77 -6.33
N ILE A 232 -10.16 29.70 -5.53
CA ILE A 232 -10.52 31.11 -5.68
C ILE A 232 -10.23 31.59 -7.10
#